data_AF-A0A212KHU1-F1
#
_entry.id   AF-A0A212KHU1-F1
#
_cell.length_a   1.000
_cell.length_b   1.000
_cell.length_c   1.000
_cell.angle_alpha   90.00
_cell.angle_beta   90.00
_cell.angle_gamma   90.00
#
_symmetry.space_group_name_H-M   'P 1'
#
loop_
_entity.id
_entity.type
_entity.pdbx_description
1 polymer ?
#
loop_
_entity_poly.entity_id
_entity_poly.type
_entity_poly.pdbx_seq_one_letter_code
_entity_poly.pdbx_strand_id
1 'polypeptide(L)'
;MNRIDLINRAIPRAFFGYDRVQVDRLMQDLSDALAKVTEEKIALSARLREVETRYAAMQERETAMQEALVATKRMGDDIRATAQKEAQLILETARLKADGLLQNANARLARVMEEAAEAKKNKTLFEMKLRAVIDDHLRLLNMNRQESASLEAAAKKLGGQGTENSGA
;
A
#
# COMPACT_ATOMS: atom_id res chain seq x y z
N MET A 1 56.20 -19.32 53.06
CA MET A 1 56.36 -18.88 54.46
C MET A 1 55.53 -17.64 54.69
N ASN A 2 54.85 -17.54 55.82
CA ASN A 2 53.98 -16.40 56.12
C ASN A 2 54.81 -15.25 56.73
N ARG A 3 54.47 -13.99 56.45
CA ARG A 3 55.19 -12.77 56.89
C ARG A 3 55.50 -12.75 58.39
N ILE A 4 54.62 -13.38 59.19
CA ILE A 4 54.70 -13.46 60.65
C ILE A 4 55.87 -14.35 61.11
N ASP A 5 56.20 -15.42 60.38
CA ASP A 5 57.28 -16.34 60.74
C ASP A 5 58.67 -15.73 60.49
N LEU A 6 58.77 -14.83 59.50
CA LEU A 6 60.02 -14.14 59.15
C LEU A 6 60.40 -13.07 60.18
N ILE A 7 59.40 -12.38 60.76
CA ILE A 7 59.60 -11.31 61.75
C ILE A 7 59.90 -11.89 63.14
N ASN A 8 59.34 -13.06 63.48
CA ASN A 8 59.52 -13.68 64.79
C ASN A 8 60.76 -14.57 64.91
N ARG A 9 61.54 -14.77 63.82
CA ARG A 9 62.73 -15.61 63.85
C ARG A 9 63.92 -14.84 64.43
N ALA A 10 64.19 -15.03 65.73
CA ALA A 10 65.36 -14.47 66.39
C ALA A 10 66.64 -15.09 65.82
N ILE A 11 67.50 -14.28 65.20
CA ILE A 11 68.81 -14.71 64.70
C ILE A 11 69.76 -14.81 65.89
N PRO A 12 70.30 -15.99 66.24
CA PRO A 12 71.20 -16.12 67.37
C PRO A 12 72.51 -15.37 67.13
N ARG A 13 73.06 -14.81 68.21
CA ARG A 13 74.31 -14.04 68.21
C ARG A 13 75.49 -14.97 68.48
N ALA A 14 76.52 -14.90 67.65
CA ALA A 14 77.83 -15.45 67.88
C ALA A 14 78.70 -14.47 68.69
N PHE A 15 79.86 -14.95 69.18
CA PHE A 15 80.80 -14.20 70.04
C PHE A 15 81.26 -12.83 69.45
N PHE A 16 81.06 -12.61 68.14
CA PHE A 16 81.33 -11.35 67.43
C PHE A 16 80.26 -10.94 66.38
N GLY A 17 78.97 -11.22 66.58
CA GLY A 17 77.90 -10.74 65.66
C GLY A 17 76.77 -11.73 65.44
N TYR A 18 76.07 -11.65 64.30
CA TYR A 18 75.02 -12.62 63.93
C TYR A 18 75.62 -13.88 63.28
N ASP A 19 74.97 -15.03 63.47
CA ASP A 19 75.35 -16.29 62.80
C ASP A 19 75.15 -16.19 61.27
N ARG A 20 76.26 -16.19 60.53
CA ARG A 20 76.29 -16.04 59.06
C ARG A 20 75.47 -17.12 58.35
N VAL A 21 75.51 -18.37 58.84
CA VAL A 21 74.79 -19.49 58.20
C VAL A 21 73.28 -19.31 58.30
N GLN A 22 72.80 -18.76 59.41
CA GLN A 22 71.36 -18.49 59.59
C GLN A 22 70.89 -17.26 58.82
N VAL A 23 71.75 -16.24 58.71
CA VAL A 23 71.47 -15.08 57.84
C VAL A 23 71.38 -15.52 56.37
N ASP A 24 72.29 -16.36 55.90
CA ASP A 24 72.28 -16.84 54.50
C ASP A 24 71.01 -17.66 54.19
N ARG A 25 70.59 -18.55 55.11
CA ARG A 25 69.32 -19.29 54.98
C ARG A 25 68.10 -18.36 54.95
N LEU A 26 68.08 -17.34 55.81
CA LEU A 26 66.99 -16.37 55.83
C LEU A 26 66.91 -15.56 54.53
N MET A 27 68.06 -15.17 53.98
CA MET A 27 68.13 -14.46 52.69
C MET A 27 67.67 -15.36 51.54
N GLN A 28 67.98 -16.66 51.59
CA GLN A 28 67.49 -17.63 50.61
C GLN A 28 65.98 -17.84 50.71
N ASP A 29 65.43 -18.04 51.91
CA ASP A 29 63.99 -18.15 52.15
C ASP A 29 63.23 -16.88 51.70
N LEU A 30 63.82 -15.69 51.93
CA LEU A 30 63.27 -14.41 51.49
C LEU A 30 63.31 -14.29 49.96
N SER A 31 64.42 -14.70 49.33
CA SER A 31 64.57 -14.70 47.88
C SER A 31 63.52 -15.59 47.22
N ASP A 32 63.29 -16.80 47.75
CA ASP A 32 62.30 -17.74 47.23
C ASP A 32 60.86 -17.21 47.40
N ALA A 33 60.57 -16.58 48.54
CA ALA A 33 59.27 -15.95 48.78
C ALA A 33 59.03 -14.76 47.82
N LEU A 34 60.04 -13.91 47.60
CA LEU A 34 59.96 -12.81 46.65
C LEU A 34 59.83 -13.29 45.20
N ALA A 35 60.53 -14.36 44.83
CA ALA A 35 60.40 -14.98 43.52
C ALA A 35 58.97 -15.46 43.28
N LYS A 36 58.38 -16.19 44.25
CA LYS A 36 56.99 -16.67 44.16
C LYS A 36 55.99 -15.52 44.03
N VAL A 37 56.10 -14.47 44.84
CA VAL A 37 55.21 -13.30 44.75
C VAL A 37 55.37 -12.58 43.40
N THR A 38 56.59 -12.51 42.87
CA THR A 38 56.87 -11.88 41.57
C THR A 38 56.24 -12.68 40.44
N GLU A 39 56.36 -14.01 40.47
CA GLU A 39 55.73 -14.91 39.49
C GLU A 39 54.20 -14.79 39.54
N GLU A 40 53.60 -14.84 40.73
CA GLU A 40 52.16 -14.66 40.93
C GLU A 40 51.69 -13.28 40.42
N LYS A 41 52.45 -12.21 40.70
CA LYS A 41 52.15 -10.86 40.19
C LYS A 41 52.17 -10.83 38.67
N ILE A 42 53.17 -11.45 38.03
CA ILE A 42 53.27 -11.49 36.56
C ILE A 42 52.09 -12.26 35.98
N ALA A 43 51.76 -13.43 36.52
CA ALA A 43 50.63 -14.24 36.08
C ALA A 43 49.28 -13.49 36.22
N LEU A 44 49.05 -12.86 37.38
CA LEU A 44 47.86 -12.04 37.63
C LEU A 44 47.78 -10.84 36.70
N SER A 45 48.90 -10.15 36.46
CA SER A 45 48.95 -9.00 35.54
C SER A 45 48.67 -9.41 34.10
N ALA A 46 49.15 -10.57 33.66
CA ALA A 46 48.86 -11.11 32.34
C ALA A 46 47.37 -11.45 32.19
N ARG A 47 46.80 -12.13 33.19
CA ARG A 47 45.36 -12.46 33.21
C ARG A 47 44.48 -11.20 33.24
N LEU A 48 44.87 -10.18 34.00
CA LEU A 48 44.15 -8.91 34.05
C LEU A 48 44.09 -8.28 32.65
N ARG A 49 45.23 -8.18 31.95
CA ARG A 49 45.29 -7.63 30.58
C ARG A 49 44.43 -8.42 29.60
N GLU A 50 44.42 -9.74 29.70
CA GLU A 50 43.56 -10.59 28.87
C GLU A 50 42.08 -10.29 29.10
N VAL A 51 41.66 -10.19 30.36
CA VAL A 51 40.27 -9.88 30.74
C VAL A 51 39.90 -8.47 30.31
N GLU A 52 40.76 -7.47 30.50
CA GLU A 52 40.55 -6.09 30.05
C GLU A 52 40.36 -6.01 28.53
N THR A 53 41.18 -6.74 27.77
CA THR A 53 41.07 -6.78 26.30
C THR A 53 39.74 -7.39 25.86
N ARG A 54 39.32 -8.50 26.50
CA ARG A 54 38.02 -9.12 26.22
C ARG A 54 36.86 -8.21 26.60
N TYR A 55 36.97 -7.53 27.73
CA TYR A 55 35.95 -6.60 28.19
C TYR A 55 35.78 -5.43 27.22
N ALA A 56 36.88 -4.82 26.77
CA ALA A 56 36.85 -3.75 25.78
C ALA A 56 36.17 -4.21 24.47
N ALA A 57 36.53 -5.39 23.95
CA ALA A 57 35.90 -5.95 22.75
C ALA A 57 34.39 -6.24 22.95
N MET A 58 33.98 -6.68 24.15
CA MET A 58 32.56 -6.86 24.46
C MET A 58 31.81 -5.54 24.52
N GLN A 59 32.40 -4.49 25.11
CA GLN A 59 31.78 -3.15 25.15
C GLN A 59 31.62 -2.55 23.75
N GLU A 60 32.63 -2.69 22.88
CA GLU A 60 32.54 -2.24 21.49
C GLU A 60 31.41 -2.96 20.75
N ARG A 61 31.32 -4.28 20.91
CA ARG A 61 30.24 -5.08 20.32
C ARG A 61 28.86 -4.70 20.86
N GLU A 62 28.74 -4.44 22.15
CA GLU A 62 27.48 -4.01 22.76
C GLU A 62 27.04 -2.66 22.20
N THR A 63 27.97 -1.72 22.05
CA THR A 63 27.71 -0.41 21.46
C THR A 63 27.21 -0.54 20.02
N ALA A 64 27.90 -1.32 19.19
CA ALA A 64 27.49 -1.58 17.81
C ALA A 64 26.11 -2.25 17.74
N MET A 65 25.80 -3.16 18.67
CA MET A 65 24.50 -3.83 18.72
C MET A 65 23.38 -2.87 19.15
N GLN A 66 23.64 -1.97 20.09
CA GLN A 66 22.69 -0.92 20.48
C GLN A 66 22.41 0.04 19.33
N GLU A 67 23.44 0.49 18.61
CA GLU A 67 23.30 1.33 17.43
C GLU A 67 22.50 0.64 16.32
N ALA A 68 22.80 -0.63 16.03
CA ALA A 68 22.05 -1.42 15.06
C ALA A 68 20.57 -1.59 15.46
N LEU A 69 20.27 -1.76 16.75
CA LEU A 69 18.91 -1.87 17.24
C LEU A 69 18.14 -0.55 17.11
N VAL A 70 18.79 0.59 17.40
CA VAL A 70 18.20 1.91 17.17
C VAL A 70 17.95 2.16 15.68
N ALA A 71 18.92 1.82 14.83
CA ALA A 71 18.77 1.94 13.38
C ALA A 71 17.62 1.06 12.85
N THR A 72 17.51 -0.18 13.31
CA THR A 72 16.43 -1.11 12.93
C THR A 72 15.06 -0.56 13.34
N LYS A 73 14.95 -0.01 14.56
CA LYS A 73 13.70 0.63 15.02
C LYS A 73 13.31 1.81 14.15
N ARG A 74 14.25 2.73 13.88
CA ARG A 74 14.01 3.89 12.99
C ARG A 74 13.57 3.45 11.61
N MET A 75 14.24 2.45 11.03
CA MET A 75 13.86 1.92 9.72
C MET A 75 12.45 1.31 9.73
N GLY A 76 12.07 0.61 10.79
CA GLY A 76 10.71 0.11 10.97
C GLY A 76 9.66 1.21 11.03
N ASP A 77 9.94 2.30 11.74
CA ASP A 77 9.06 3.47 11.82
C ASP A 77 8.95 4.20 10.48
N ASP A 78 10.07 4.37 9.75
CA ASP A 78 10.11 4.99 8.43
C ASP A 78 9.32 4.18 7.38
N ILE A 79 9.47 2.85 7.40
CA ILE A 79 8.68 1.94 6.56
C ILE A 79 7.18 2.09 6.87
N ARG A 80 6.81 2.10 8.16
CA ARG A 80 5.42 2.28 8.57
C ARG A 80 4.86 3.62 8.11
N ALA A 81 5.61 4.71 8.30
CA ALA A 81 5.19 6.05 7.89
C ALA A 81 5.02 6.15 6.36
N THR A 82 5.92 5.54 5.60
CA THR A 82 5.86 5.52 4.13
C THR A 82 4.66 4.71 3.66
N ALA A 83 4.46 3.50 4.19
CA ALA A 83 3.30 2.65 3.86
C ALA A 83 1.96 3.34 4.17
N GLN A 84 1.88 4.08 5.28
CA GLN A 84 0.68 4.87 5.61
C GLN A 84 0.41 5.98 4.61
N LYS A 85 1.45 6.73 4.19
CA LYS A 85 1.32 7.77 3.16
C LYS A 85 0.91 7.18 1.80
N GLU A 86 1.53 6.09 1.38
CA GLU A 86 1.18 5.40 0.14
C GLU A 86 -0.25 4.87 0.18
N ALA A 87 -0.67 4.25 1.28
CA ALA A 87 -2.05 3.78 1.44
C ALA A 87 -3.05 4.93 1.33
N GLN A 88 -2.76 6.08 1.95
CA GLN A 88 -3.61 7.26 1.85
C GLN A 88 -3.69 7.78 0.40
N LEU A 89 -2.56 7.82 -0.31
CA LEU A 89 -2.50 8.26 -1.71
C LEU A 89 -3.24 7.30 -2.64
N ILE A 90 -3.15 5.98 -2.40
CA ILE A 90 -3.92 4.97 -3.13
C ILE A 90 -5.42 5.20 -2.92
N LEU A 91 -5.86 5.41 -1.68
CA LEU A 91 -7.27 5.67 -1.37
C LEU A 91 -7.78 6.95 -2.05
N GLU A 92 -6.99 8.03 -2.00
CA GLU A 92 -7.35 9.29 -2.64
C GLU A 92 -7.44 9.16 -4.17
N THR A 93 -6.46 8.48 -4.77
CA THR A 93 -6.46 8.19 -6.22
C THR A 93 -7.64 7.31 -6.62
N ALA A 94 -7.99 6.31 -5.80
CA ALA A 94 -9.15 5.46 -6.03
C ALA A 94 -10.47 6.25 -5.96
N ARG A 95 -10.59 7.17 -5.00
CA ARG A 95 -11.76 8.07 -4.89
C ARG A 95 -11.89 8.96 -6.12
N LEU A 96 -10.82 9.63 -6.53
CA LEU A 96 -10.83 10.48 -7.73
C LEU A 96 -11.22 9.70 -9.00
N LYS A 97 -10.71 8.47 -9.15
CA LYS A 97 -11.09 7.59 -10.26
C LYS A 97 -12.57 7.18 -10.20
N ALA A 98 -13.08 6.85 -9.01
CA ALA A 98 -14.48 6.51 -8.81
C ALA A 98 -15.41 7.69 -9.15
N ASP A 99 -15.06 8.89 -8.70
CA ASP A 99 -15.81 10.11 -9.00
C ASP A 99 -15.81 10.41 -10.51
N GLY A 100 -14.65 10.27 -11.17
CA GLY A 100 -14.53 10.40 -12.62
C GLY A 100 -15.37 9.36 -13.38
N LEU A 101 -15.42 8.11 -12.91
CA LEU A 101 -16.27 7.07 -13.48
C LEU A 101 -17.75 7.40 -13.34
N LEU A 102 -18.18 7.88 -12.16
CA LEU A 102 -19.57 8.29 -11.92
C LEU A 102 -19.98 9.46 -12.80
N GLN A 103 -19.12 10.48 -12.93
CA GLN A 103 -19.39 11.62 -13.82
C GLN A 103 -19.54 11.17 -15.28
N ASN A 104 -18.63 10.32 -15.75
CA ASN A 104 -18.71 9.78 -17.12
C ASN A 104 -19.96 8.91 -17.33
N ALA A 105 -20.34 8.10 -16.34
CA ALA A 105 -21.55 7.29 -16.39
C ALA A 105 -22.81 8.17 -16.46
N ASN A 106 -22.88 9.22 -15.63
CA ASN A 106 -24.00 10.18 -15.64
C ASN A 106 -24.09 10.95 -16.95
N ALA A 107 -22.95 11.40 -17.49
CA ALA A 107 -22.92 12.08 -18.79
C ALA A 107 -23.39 11.17 -19.93
N ARG A 108 -22.98 9.89 -19.90
CA ARG A 108 -23.44 8.89 -20.88
C ARG A 108 -24.93 8.60 -20.72
N LEU A 109 -25.43 8.48 -19.50
CA LEU A 109 -26.85 8.27 -19.23
C LEU A 109 -27.68 9.44 -19.76
N ALA A 110 -27.27 10.69 -19.48
CA ALA A 110 -27.95 11.87 -19.98
C ALA A 110 -28.03 11.88 -21.52
N ARG A 111 -26.92 11.55 -22.19
CA ARG A 111 -26.89 11.44 -23.67
C ARG A 111 -27.85 10.37 -24.19
N VAL A 112 -27.85 9.18 -23.59
CA VAL A 112 -28.76 8.09 -23.99
C VAL A 112 -30.22 8.48 -23.77
N MET A 113 -30.53 9.21 -22.69
CA MET A 113 -31.89 9.71 -22.45
C MET A 113 -32.32 10.74 -23.49
N GLU A 114 -31.42 11.64 -23.90
CA GLU A 114 -31.65 12.62 -24.96
C GLU A 114 -31.90 11.92 -26.31
N GLU A 115 -31.03 10.99 -26.70
CA GLU A 115 -31.18 10.16 -27.91
C GLU A 115 -32.51 9.39 -27.91
N ALA A 116 -32.90 8.82 -26.76
CA ALA A 116 -34.17 8.11 -26.62
C ALA A 116 -35.39 9.05 -26.75
N ALA A 117 -35.30 10.26 -26.18
CA ALA A 117 -36.36 11.27 -26.30
C ALA A 117 -36.51 11.75 -27.75
N GLU A 118 -35.39 11.98 -28.44
CA GLU A 118 -35.39 12.37 -29.85
C GLU A 118 -35.95 11.27 -30.75
N ALA A 119 -35.54 10.01 -30.54
CA ALA A 119 -36.07 8.86 -31.26
C ALA A 119 -37.59 8.72 -31.06
N LYS A 120 -38.09 8.94 -29.83
CA LYS A 120 -39.53 8.94 -29.55
C LYS A 120 -40.26 10.06 -30.28
N LYS A 121 -39.71 11.28 -30.30
CA LYS A 121 -40.27 12.42 -31.04
C LYS A 121 -40.31 12.13 -32.54
N ASN A 122 -39.23 11.58 -33.10
CA ASN A 122 -39.15 11.21 -34.51
C ASN A 122 -40.18 10.13 -34.87
N LYS A 123 -40.37 9.14 -34.01
CA LYS A 123 -41.43 8.12 -34.15
C LYS A 123 -42.82 8.77 -34.20
N THR A 124 -43.15 9.64 -33.24
CA THR A 124 -44.46 10.30 -33.21
C THR A 124 -44.69 11.18 -34.45
N LEU A 125 -43.67 11.93 -34.88
CA LEU A 125 -43.76 12.74 -36.11
C LEU A 125 -43.96 11.86 -37.36
N PHE A 126 -43.26 10.72 -37.43
CA PHE A 126 -43.43 9.77 -38.52
C PHE A 126 -44.84 9.17 -38.55
N GLU A 127 -45.37 8.73 -37.40
CA GLU A 127 -46.73 8.21 -37.27
C GLU A 127 -47.79 9.23 -37.69
N MET A 128 -47.63 10.50 -37.28
CA MET A 128 -48.52 11.60 -37.70
C MET A 128 -48.47 11.84 -39.21
N LYS A 129 -47.26 11.90 -39.79
CA LYS A 129 -47.07 12.08 -41.24
C LYS A 129 -47.68 10.93 -42.02
N LEU A 130 -47.47 9.68 -41.57
CA LEU A 130 -48.02 8.50 -42.22
C LEU A 130 -49.55 8.49 -42.18
N ARG A 131 -50.15 8.82 -41.03
CA ARG A 131 -51.62 8.96 -40.92
C ARG A 131 -52.16 10.02 -41.87
N ALA A 132 -51.51 11.19 -41.94
CA ALA A 132 -51.92 12.25 -42.85
C ALA A 132 -51.89 11.80 -44.32
N VAL A 133 -50.84 11.09 -44.74
CA VAL A 133 -50.74 10.54 -46.11
C VAL A 133 -51.85 9.54 -46.39
N ILE A 134 -52.15 8.64 -45.45
CA ILE A 134 -53.22 7.65 -45.59
C ILE A 134 -54.58 8.33 -45.69
N ASP A 135 -54.87 9.31 -44.82
CA ASP A 135 -56.13 10.06 -44.83
C ASP A 135 -56.33 10.82 -46.14
N ASP A 136 -55.26 11.40 -46.70
CA ASP A 136 -55.30 12.09 -47.99
C ASP A 136 -55.63 11.13 -49.14
N HIS A 137 -54.99 9.95 -49.17
CA HIS A 137 -55.27 8.93 -50.18
C HIS A 137 -56.70 8.36 -50.03
N LEU A 138 -57.19 8.18 -48.80
CA LEU A 138 -58.57 7.77 -48.57
C LEU A 138 -59.57 8.81 -49.05
N ARG A 139 -59.30 10.11 -48.84
CA ARG A 139 -60.13 11.20 -49.38
C ARG A 139 -60.18 11.16 -50.92
N LEU A 140 -59.04 11.01 -51.58
CA LEU A 140 -58.97 10.91 -53.05
C LEU A 140 -59.79 9.72 -53.58
N LEU A 141 -59.67 8.55 -52.96
CA LEU A 141 -60.46 7.37 -53.34
C LEU A 141 -61.96 7.57 -53.15
N ASN A 142 -62.37 8.21 -52.05
CA ASN A 142 -63.78 8.52 -51.79
C ASN A 142 -64.34 9.54 -52.78
N MET A 143 -63.57 10.57 -53.15
CA MET A 143 -63.96 11.54 -54.18
C MET A 143 -64.14 10.86 -55.54
N ASN A 144 -63.18 10.04 -55.98
CA ASN A 144 -63.28 9.26 -57.23
C ASN A 144 -64.50 8.33 -57.24
N ARG A 145 -64.83 7.71 -56.10
CA ARG A 145 -66.00 6.85 -55.97
C ARG A 145 -67.31 7.64 -56.10
N GLN A 146 -67.40 8.81 -55.48
CA GLN A 146 -68.57 9.69 -55.61
C GLN A 146 -68.74 10.20 -57.04
N GLU A 147 -67.65 10.59 -57.69
CA GLU A 147 -67.65 11.04 -59.07
C GLU A 147 -68.13 9.92 -60.01
N SER A 148 -67.59 8.70 -59.86
CA SER A 148 -68.01 7.52 -60.61
C SER A 148 -69.50 7.20 -60.42
N ALA A 149 -70.00 7.24 -59.18
CA ALA A 149 -71.41 7.01 -58.87
C ALA A 149 -72.33 8.12 -59.44
N SER A 150 -71.86 9.37 -59.46
CA SER A 150 -72.60 10.50 -60.05
C SER A 150 -72.69 10.39 -61.59
N LEU A 151 -71.61 9.93 -62.24
CA LEU A 151 -71.56 9.68 -63.68
C LEU A 151 -72.47 8.51 -64.06
N GLU A 152 -72.49 7.42 -63.29
CA GLU A 152 -73.45 6.31 -63.48
C GLU A 152 -74.90 6.77 -63.31
N ALA A 153 -75.20 7.58 -62.30
CA ALA A 153 -76.54 8.11 -62.08
C ALA A 153 -76.99 9.05 -63.22
N ALA A 154 -76.08 9.86 -63.75
CA ALA A 154 -76.34 10.71 -64.91
C ALA A 154 -76.57 9.89 -66.20
N ALA A 155 -75.75 8.86 -66.43
CA ALA A 155 -75.92 7.95 -67.56
C ALA A 155 -77.26 7.19 -67.49
N LYS A 156 -77.68 6.75 -66.30
CA LYS A 156 -78.97 6.08 -66.10
C LYS A 156 -80.16 7.01 -66.34
N LYS A 157 -80.05 8.31 -66.03
CA LYS A 157 -81.07 9.32 -66.34
C LYS A 157 -81.17 9.64 -67.85
N LEU A 158 -80.04 9.67 -68.55
CA LEU A 158 -80.00 9.87 -70.00
C LEU A 158 -80.54 8.66 -70.79
N GLY A 159 -80.30 7.43 -70.30
CA GLY A 159 -80.87 6.21 -70.89
C GLY A 159 -82.38 6.03 -70.66
N GLY A 160 -82.94 6.64 -69.61
CA GLY A 160 -84.38 6.55 -69.29
C GLY A 160 -85.28 7.50 -70.11
N GLN A 161 -84.73 8.51 -70.77
CA GLN A 161 -85.51 9.44 -71.61
C GLN A 161 -85.72 8.94 -73.05
N GLY A 162 -85.16 7.78 -73.42
CA GLY A 162 -85.23 7.23 -74.78
C GLY A 162 -86.41 6.30 -75.08
N THR A 163 -87.26 5.96 -74.10
CA THR A 163 -88.33 4.96 -74.29
C THR A 163 -89.77 5.51 -74.23
N GLU A 164 -89.97 6.82 -74.06
CA GLU A 164 -91.34 7.39 -73.93
C GLU A 164 -91.77 8.35 -75.06
N ASN A 165 -91.01 8.49 -76.15
CA ASN A 165 -91.48 9.29 -77.30
C ASN A 165 -91.41 8.53 -78.64
N SER A 166 -92.11 7.41 -78.70
CA SER A 166 -92.54 6.76 -79.95
C SER A 166 -93.93 6.19 -79.72
N GLY A 167 -94.97 6.96 -80.03
CA GLY A 167 -96.35 6.51 -79.92
C GLY A 167 -97.38 7.62 -79.80
N ALA A 168 -97.62 8.34 -80.91
CA ALA A 168 -98.93 8.84 -81.35
C ALA A 168 -98.77 9.67 -82.63
#